data_AF-A0A353B1L1-F1
#
_entry.id   AF-A0A353B1L1-F1
#
_cell.length_a   1.000
_cell.length_b   1.000
_cell.length_c   1.000
_cell.angle_alpha   90.00
_cell.angle_beta   90.00
_cell.angle_gamma   90.00
#
_symmetry.space_group_name_H-M   'P 1'
#
loop_
_entity.id
_entity.type
_entity.pdbx_description
1 polymer ?
#
loop_
_entity_poly.entity_id
_entity_poly.type
_entity_poly.pdbx_seq_one_letter_code
_entity_poly.pdbx_strand_id
1 'polypeptide(L)'
;MRRTTATVLVGAALLGAGIAAPQKEPASDSNEVNTLATQRIALLQERVDYIELLIKHGLAVSTESIEPTLDLLTAKVDYAKSNDERRSIYSEMLKQYDRLIELAELDEQKGGRETRIKLRDDALYLKSERLKIRIARQSLDE
;
A
#
# COMPACT_ATOMS: atom_id res chain seq x y z
N MET A 1 50.55 1.97 45.78
CA MET A 1 49.35 2.84 45.82
C MET A 1 49.11 3.41 44.42
N ARG A 2 47.84 3.49 44.02
CA ARG A 2 47.34 3.78 42.65
C ARG A 2 47.25 5.29 42.40
N ARG A 3 47.53 5.69 41.13
CA ARG A 3 46.90 6.71 40.25
C ARG A 3 46.68 8.12 40.84
N THR A 4 46.81 9.24 40.13
CA THR A 4 46.17 9.57 38.84
C THR A 4 46.63 10.97 38.44
N THR A 5 46.88 11.21 37.15
CA THR A 5 46.96 12.55 36.56
C THR A 5 45.54 13.11 36.39
N ALA A 6 45.31 14.32 36.89
CA ALA A 6 44.07 15.06 36.72
C ALA A 6 44.12 15.87 35.42
N THR A 7 43.00 15.93 34.70
CA THR A 7 42.84 16.79 33.53
C THR A 7 41.57 17.62 33.65
N VAL A 8 41.73 18.90 33.27
CA VAL A 8 40.77 19.88 32.76
C VAL A 8 39.87 20.60 33.79
N LEU A 9 40.39 21.76 34.20
CA LEU A 9 39.64 23.02 34.28
C LEU A 9 39.04 23.36 32.90
N VAL A 10 37.77 23.72 32.85
CA VAL A 10 37.28 25.12 32.75
C VAL A 10 35.76 25.04 32.70
N GLY A 11 35.12 25.66 33.68
CA GLY A 11 33.68 25.82 33.69
C GLY A 11 33.20 26.98 32.83
N ALA A 12 31.89 27.02 32.60
CA ALA A 12 31.14 28.24 32.44
C ALA A 12 29.68 28.02 32.86
N ALA A 13 29.31 28.75 33.94
CA ALA A 13 28.00 29.33 34.22
C ALA A 13 26.74 28.43 34.21
N LEU A 14 26.42 27.89 35.40
CA LEU A 14 25.05 27.58 35.83
C LEU A 14 24.46 28.80 36.53
N LEU A 15 23.42 29.41 35.95
CA LEU A 15 22.50 30.30 36.65
C LEU A 15 21.17 30.36 35.88
N GLY A 16 20.07 30.01 36.54
CA GLY A 16 18.73 30.41 36.10
C GLY A 16 17.67 29.31 36.17
N ALA A 17 16.81 29.41 37.16
CA ALA A 17 15.58 28.63 37.31
C ALA A 17 14.66 28.70 36.07
N GLY A 18 13.95 27.62 35.78
CA GLY A 18 12.88 27.64 34.80
C GLY A 18 12.44 26.26 34.34
N ILE A 19 11.47 25.68 35.07
CA ILE A 19 10.41 24.79 34.57
C ILE A 19 10.89 23.67 33.65
N ALA A 20 10.97 22.44 34.18
CA ALA A 20 10.91 21.24 33.36
C ALA A 20 9.63 21.29 32.52
N ALA A 21 9.75 21.65 31.24
CA ALA A 21 8.66 21.54 30.29
C ALA A 21 8.30 20.04 30.20
N PRO A 22 7.02 19.67 30.38
CA PRO A 22 6.62 18.31 30.07
C PRO A 22 6.86 18.12 28.57
N GLN A 23 7.74 17.18 28.22
CA GLN A 23 7.80 16.66 26.85
C GLN A 23 6.43 16.04 26.57
N LYS A 24 5.60 16.80 25.85
CA LYS A 24 4.34 16.33 25.30
C LYS A 24 4.71 15.35 24.19
N GLU A 25 4.56 14.06 24.45
CA GLU A 25 4.66 13.00 23.44
C GLU A 25 3.75 13.33 22.24
N PRO A 26 4.17 13.03 21.00
CA PRO A 26 3.43 13.41 19.79
C PRO A 26 2.20 12.51 19.63
N ALA A 27 1.11 12.87 20.31
CA ALA A 27 -0.21 12.30 20.07
C ALA A 27 -0.88 12.84 18.78
N SER A 28 -0.21 13.75 18.05
CA SER A 28 -0.76 14.44 16.87
C SER A 28 -0.59 13.65 15.56
N ASP A 29 0.47 12.86 15.43
CA ASP A 29 0.88 12.33 14.12
C ASP A 29 0.03 11.12 13.67
N SER A 30 -0.49 10.34 14.62
CA SER A 30 -1.29 9.14 14.31
C SER A 30 -2.66 9.48 13.72
N ASN A 31 -3.24 10.63 14.10
CA ASN A 31 -4.57 11.03 13.65
C ASN A 31 -4.52 11.59 12.21
N GLU A 32 -3.45 12.30 11.87
CA GLU A 32 -3.22 12.81 10.52
C GLU A 32 -2.94 11.68 9.53
N VAL A 33 -2.08 10.71 9.89
CA VAL A 33 -1.80 9.53 9.05
C VAL A 33 -3.07 8.73 8.76
N ASN A 34 -3.91 8.50 9.77
CA ASN A 34 -5.20 7.83 9.59
C ASN A 34 -6.16 8.60 8.68
N THR A 35 -6.17 9.93 8.80
CA THR A 35 -7.00 10.80 7.98
C THR A 35 -6.55 10.76 6.52
N LEU A 36 -5.24 10.86 6.26
CA LEU A 36 -4.66 10.78 4.93
C LEU A 36 -4.86 9.40 4.29
N ALA A 37 -4.75 8.31 5.05
CA ALA A 37 -5.03 6.96 4.56
C ALA A 37 -6.49 6.81 4.12
N THR A 38 -7.43 7.34 4.91
CA THR A 38 -8.86 7.34 4.58
C THR A 38 -9.15 8.16 3.32
N GLN A 39 -8.54 9.35 3.21
CA GLN A 39 -8.65 10.19 2.01
C GLN A 39 -8.07 9.50 0.77
N ARG A 40 -6.93 8.80 0.91
CA ARG A 40 -6.35 8.02 -0.19
C ARG A 40 -7.32 6.94 -0.67
N ILE A 41 -7.95 6.20 0.23
CA ILE A 41 -8.94 5.17 -0.13
C ILE A 41 -10.13 5.81 -0.84
N ALA A 42 -10.62 6.96 -0.36
CA ALA A 42 -11.74 7.67 -0.98
C ALA A 42 -11.41 8.11 -2.42
N LEU A 43 -10.24 8.72 -2.65
CA LEU A 43 -9.81 9.15 -3.98
C LEU A 43 -9.61 7.97 -4.94
N LEU A 44 -9.07 6.85 -4.45
CA LEU A 44 -8.93 5.63 -5.25
C LEU A 44 -10.29 5.01 -5.58
N GLN A 45 -11.26 5.06 -4.66
CA GLN A 45 -12.63 4.62 -4.91
C GLN A 45 -13.29 5.50 -5.98
N GLU A 46 -13.19 6.83 -5.88
CA GLU A 46 -13.71 7.75 -6.90
C GLU A 46 -13.11 7.48 -8.29
N ARG A 47 -11.81 7.16 -8.35
CA ARG A 47 -11.16 6.77 -9.61
C ARG A 47 -11.75 5.48 -10.18
N VAL A 48 -11.99 4.46 -9.35
CA VAL A 48 -12.63 3.20 -9.78
C VAL A 48 -14.03 3.48 -10.29
N ASP A 49 -14.85 4.20 -9.52
CA ASP A 49 -16.24 4.53 -9.85
C ASP A 49 -16.33 5.30 -11.17
N TYR A 50 -15.41 6.24 -11.40
CA TYR A 50 -15.33 6.99 -12.65
C TYR A 50 -15.01 6.09 -13.85
N ILE A 51 -14.07 5.15 -13.70
CA ILE A 51 -13.72 4.21 -14.77
C ILE A 51 -14.89 3.24 -15.04
N GLU A 52 -15.58 2.77 -14.01
CA GLU A 52 -16.80 1.98 -14.16
C GLU A 52 -17.90 2.74 -14.90
N LEU A 53 -18.05 4.03 -14.63
CA LEU A 53 -18.96 4.91 -15.36
C LEU A 53 -18.58 4.99 -16.84
N LEU A 54 -17.29 5.19 -17.16
CA LEU A 54 -16.81 5.20 -18.55
C LEU A 54 -17.08 3.88 -19.25
N ILE A 55 -16.86 2.74 -18.59
CA ILE A 55 -17.16 1.40 -19.13
C ILE A 55 -18.66 1.25 -19.40
N LYS A 56 -19.51 1.67 -18.45
CA LYS A 56 -20.97 1.61 -18.60
C LYS A 56 -21.48 2.40 -19.80
N HIS A 57 -20.80 3.50 -20.15
CA HIS A 57 -21.11 4.33 -21.31
C HIS A 57 -20.38 3.90 -22.59
N GLY A 58 -19.61 2.81 -22.57
CA GLY A 58 -18.84 2.32 -23.72
C GLY A 58 -17.66 3.22 -24.12
N LEU A 59 -17.21 4.08 -23.21
CA LEU A 59 -16.09 5.01 -23.40
C LEU A 59 -14.74 4.43 -22.94
N ALA A 60 -14.78 3.31 -22.21
CA ALA A 60 -13.62 2.56 -21.72
C ALA A 60 -13.88 1.06 -21.85
N VAL A 61 -12.83 0.25 -21.90
CA VAL A 61 -12.93 -1.21 -21.90
C VAL A 61 -12.79 -1.78 -20.49
N SER A 62 -13.41 -2.92 -20.22
CA SER A 62 -13.46 -3.51 -18.86
C SER A 62 -12.08 -3.81 -18.27
N THR A 63 -11.06 -4.01 -19.10
CA THR A 63 -9.69 -4.27 -18.63
C THR A 63 -9.04 -3.04 -18.01
N GLU A 64 -9.50 -1.84 -18.34
CA GLU A 64 -8.98 -0.58 -17.78
C GLU A 64 -9.36 -0.38 -16.31
N SER A 65 -10.37 -1.10 -15.78
CA SER A 65 -10.72 -1.00 -14.36
C SER A 65 -9.81 -1.85 -13.45
N ILE A 66 -9.04 -2.79 -14.00
CA ILE A 66 -8.33 -3.79 -13.19
C ILE A 66 -7.22 -3.16 -12.35
N GLU A 67 -6.32 -2.37 -12.96
CA GLU A 67 -5.23 -1.68 -12.27
C GLU A 67 -5.73 -0.68 -11.20
N PRO A 68 -6.67 0.24 -11.50
CA PRO A 68 -7.28 1.09 -10.49
C PRO A 68 -7.91 0.31 -9.32
N THR A 69 -8.54 -0.84 -9.61
CA THR A 69 -9.11 -1.70 -8.58
C THR A 69 -8.01 -2.30 -7.70
N LEU A 70 -6.90 -2.76 -8.27
CA LEU A 70 -5.76 -3.28 -7.52
C LEU A 70 -5.12 -2.20 -6.62
N ASP A 71 -5.01 -0.96 -7.10
CA ASP A 71 -4.52 0.16 -6.28
C ASP A 71 -5.40 0.40 -5.06
N LEU A 72 -6.72 0.43 -5.27
CA LEU A 72 -7.72 0.57 -4.21
C LEU A 72 -7.64 -0.58 -3.21
N LEU A 73 -7.59 -1.82 -3.69
CA LEU A 73 -7.53 -3.00 -2.82
C LEU A 73 -6.25 -3.02 -2.00
N THR A 74 -5.11 -2.66 -2.60
CA THR A 74 -3.83 -2.52 -1.89
C THR A 74 -3.95 -1.51 -0.75
N ALA A 75 -4.51 -0.33 -1.03
CA ALA A 75 -4.75 0.69 -0.01
C ALA A 75 -5.69 0.20 1.12
N LYS A 76 -6.72 -0.58 0.78
CA LYS A 76 -7.64 -1.18 1.76
C LYS A 76 -6.93 -2.22 2.63
N VAL A 77 -6.03 -3.06 2.07
CA VAL A 77 -5.23 -4.02 2.86
C VAL A 77 -4.36 -3.29 3.88
N ASP A 78 -3.67 -2.23 3.46
CA ASP A 78 -2.77 -1.44 4.33
C ASP A 78 -3.51 -0.89 5.56
N TYR A 79 -4.80 -0.58 5.39
CA TYR A 79 -5.63 0.03 6.44
C TYR A 79 -6.59 -0.94 7.16
N ALA A 80 -6.67 -2.19 6.71
CA ALA A 80 -7.59 -3.17 7.26
C ALA A 80 -7.24 -3.50 8.72
N LYS A 81 -8.25 -3.43 9.59
CA LYS A 81 -8.10 -3.55 11.05
C LYS A 81 -8.27 -4.98 11.57
N SER A 82 -8.80 -5.88 10.73
CA SER A 82 -9.03 -7.28 11.08
C SER A 82 -8.47 -8.23 10.04
N ASN A 83 -8.12 -9.44 10.48
CA ASN A 83 -7.69 -10.51 9.59
C ASN A 83 -8.82 -10.93 8.62
N ASP A 84 -10.08 -10.90 9.07
CA ASP A 84 -11.24 -11.20 8.22
C ASP A 84 -11.38 -10.19 7.07
N GLU A 85 -11.21 -8.90 7.36
CA GLU A 85 -11.22 -7.83 6.37
C GLU A 85 -10.06 -8.00 5.37
N ARG A 86 -8.83 -8.20 5.87
CA ARG A 86 -7.65 -8.49 5.02
C ARG A 86 -7.87 -9.70 4.12
N ARG A 87 -8.45 -10.77 4.65
CA ARG A 87 -8.76 -12.01 3.92
C ARG A 87 -9.78 -11.76 2.81
N SER A 88 -10.82 -10.96 3.07
CA SER A 88 -11.80 -10.56 2.06
C SER A 88 -11.12 -9.77 0.94
N ILE A 89 -10.32 -8.77 1.30
CA ILE A 89 -9.65 -7.91 0.32
C ILE A 89 -8.63 -8.72 -0.50
N TYR A 90 -7.81 -9.58 0.12
CA TYR A 90 -6.91 -10.47 -0.61
C TYR A 90 -7.65 -11.42 -1.55
N SER A 91 -8.84 -11.88 -1.18
CA SER A 91 -9.67 -12.71 -2.07
C SER A 91 -10.14 -11.94 -3.31
N GLU A 92 -10.43 -10.65 -3.17
CA GLU A 92 -10.74 -9.77 -4.30
C GLU A 92 -9.51 -9.49 -5.16
N MET A 93 -8.35 -9.23 -4.54
CA MET A 93 -7.10 -9.02 -5.27
C MET A 93 -6.73 -10.25 -6.11
N LEU A 94 -6.86 -11.46 -5.54
CA LEU A 94 -6.61 -12.71 -6.28
C LEU A 94 -7.46 -12.81 -7.54
N LYS A 95 -8.74 -12.43 -7.49
CA LYS A 95 -9.62 -12.42 -8.67
C LYS A 95 -9.12 -11.44 -9.75
N GLN A 96 -8.63 -10.27 -9.35
CA GLN A 96 -8.09 -9.29 -10.31
C GLN A 96 -6.79 -9.78 -10.95
N TYR A 97 -5.89 -10.39 -10.18
CA TYR A 97 -4.68 -11.01 -10.72
C TYR A 97 -4.98 -12.20 -11.63
N ASP A 98 -5.96 -13.04 -11.29
CA ASP A 98 -6.40 -14.14 -12.17
C ASP A 98 -6.85 -13.60 -13.54
N ARG A 99 -7.60 -12.48 -13.57
CA ARG A 99 -7.99 -11.79 -14.81
C ARG A 99 -6.79 -11.24 -15.59
N LEU A 100 -5.82 -10.60 -14.93
CA LEU A 100 -4.62 -10.08 -15.60
C LEU A 100 -3.79 -11.21 -16.22
N ILE A 101 -3.65 -12.33 -15.51
CA ILE A 101 -2.93 -13.50 -16.00
C ILE A 101 -3.63 -14.08 -17.24
N GLU A 102 -4.96 -14.25 -17.19
CA GLU A 102 -5.73 -14.73 -18.34
C GLU A 102 -5.55 -13.81 -19.55
N LEU A 103 -5.62 -12.49 -19.36
CA LEU A 103 -5.40 -11.53 -20.45
C LEU A 103 -3.98 -11.59 -21.02
N ALA A 104 -2.96 -11.71 -20.16
CA ALA A 104 -1.57 -11.83 -20.59
C ALA A 104 -1.31 -13.13 -21.38
N GLU A 105 -1.87 -14.25 -20.93
CA GLU A 105 -1.76 -15.54 -21.62
C GLU A 105 -2.49 -15.53 -22.99
N LEU A 106 -3.63 -14.84 -23.08
CA LEU A 106 -4.35 -14.67 -24.35
C LEU A 106 -3.59 -13.78 -25.34
N ASP A 107 -2.86 -12.76 -24.86
CA ASP A 107 -2.02 -11.90 -25.71
C ASP A 107 -0.81 -12.67 -26.27
N GLU A 108 -0.15 -13.46 -25.43
CA GLU A 108 0.97 -14.33 -25.81
C GLU A 108 0.55 -15.33 -26.90
N GLN A 109 -0.62 -15.97 -26.75
CA GLN A 109 -1.16 -16.92 -27.72
C GLN A 109 -1.53 -16.29 -29.07
N LYS A 110 -1.91 -15.00 -29.10
CA LYS A 110 -2.29 -14.29 -30.33
C LYS A 110 -1.10 -13.70 -31.10
N GLY A 111 0.13 -13.96 -30.66
CA GLY A 111 1.34 -13.57 -31.37
C GLY A 111 1.64 -12.07 -31.32
N GLY A 112 1.27 -11.39 -30.22
CA GLY A 112 1.70 -10.01 -29.94
C GLY A 112 1.23 -8.95 -30.94
N ARG A 113 0.14 -9.20 -31.67
CA ARG A 113 -0.46 -8.18 -32.55
C ARG A 113 -1.25 -7.18 -31.73
N GLU A 114 -0.54 -6.14 -31.25
CA GLU A 114 -1.08 -4.84 -30.84
C GLU A 114 -2.45 -4.88 -30.15
N THR A 115 -2.62 -5.77 -29.17
CA THR A 115 -3.69 -5.57 -28.22
C THR A 115 -3.26 -4.36 -27.41
N ARG A 116 -3.98 -3.24 -27.60
CA ARG A 116 -3.76 -1.92 -26.99
C ARG A 116 -3.90 -1.92 -25.46
N ILE A 117 -3.76 -3.09 -24.84
CA ILE A 117 -3.64 -3.30 -23.42
C ILE A 117 -2.13 -3.32 -23.18
N LYS A 118 -1.57 -2.21 -22.72
CA LYS A 118 -0.25 -2.21 -22.09
C LYS A 118 -0.34 -3.06 -20.82
N LEU A 119 -0.44 -4.38 -20.95
CA LEU A 119 -0.07 -5.30 -19.87
C LEU A 119 1.43 -5.13 -19.74
N ARG A 120 1.79 -4.14 -18.92
CA ARG A 120 3.14 -3.63 -18.75
C ARG A 120 4.05 -4.64 -18.04
N ASP A 121 3.50 -5.77 -17.65
CA ASP A 121 4.09 -6.76 -16.77
C ASP A 121 4.05 -8.15 -17.42
N ASP A 122 5.21 -8.82 -17.47
CA ASP A 122 5.33 -10.20 -17.94
C ASP A 122 4.41 -11.14 -17.15
N ALA A 123 3.81 -12.14 -17.80
CA ALA A 123 2.91 -13.11 -17.15
C ALA A 123 3.54 -13.79 -15.92
N LEU A 124 4.87 -13.96 -15.91
CA LEU A 124 5.63 -14.45 -14.76
C LEU A 124 5.56 -13.51 -13.55
N TYR A 125 5.64 -12.20 -13.76
CA TYR A 125 5.51 -11.20 -12.69
C TYR A 125 4.13 -11.27 -12.07
N LEU A 126 3.06 -11.28 -12.88
CA LEU A 126 1.68 -11.37 -12.41
C LEU A 126 1.43 -12.65 -11.60
N LYS A 127 1.96 -13.79 -12.07
CA LYS A 127 1.91 -15.06 -11.32
C LYS A 127 2.64 -14.98 -9.99
N SER A 128 3.76 -14.26 -9.93
CA SER A 128 4.54 -14.06 -8.71
C SER A 128 3.79 -13.19 -7.68
N GLU A 129 3.18 -12.08 -8.10
CA GLU A 129 2.40 -11.20 -7.22
C GLU A 129 1.17 -11.91 -6.68
N ARG A 130 0.47 -12.65 -7.53
CA ARG A 130 -0.62 -13.53 -7.11
C ARG A 130 -0.19 -14.54 -6.05
N LEU A 131 0.98 -15.15 -6.21
CA LEU A 131 1.51 -16.11 -5.24
C LEU A 131 1.80 -15.42 -3.90
N LYS A 132 2.40 -14.23 -3.90
CA LYS A 132 2.62 -13.44 -2.67
C LYS A 132 1.31 -13.18 -1.92
N ILE A 133 0.27 -12.75 -2.64
CA ILE A 133 -1.06 -12.49 -2.05
C ILE A 133 -1.68 -13.76 -1.49
N ARG A 134 -1.55 -14.89 -2.20
CA ARG A 134 -2.04 -16.17 -1.72
C ARG A 134 -1.37 -16.58 -0.41
N ILE A 135 -0.04 -16.48 -0.33
CA ILE A 135 0.72 -16.79 0.88
C ILE A 135 0.29 -15.84 2.01
N ALA A 136 0.22 -14.54 1.75
CA ALA A 136 -0.20 -13.54 2.73
C ALA A 136 -1.62 -13.78 3.26
N ARG A 137 -2.53 -14.28 2.42
CA ARG A 137 -3.88 -14.68 2.85
C ARG A 137 -3.85 -15.94 3.71
N GLN A 138 -3.09 -16.96 3.32
CA GLN A 138 -2.98 -18.23 4.06
C GLN A 138 -2.35 -18.03 5.45
N SER A 139 -1.38 -17.13 5.58
CA SER A 139 -0.80 -16.79 6.88
C SER A 139 -1.77 -16.09 7.84
N LEU A 140 -2.97 -15.71 7.39
CA LEU A 140 -4.03 -15.19 8.27
C LEU A 140 -4.92 -16.30 8.85
N ASP A 141 -4.69 -17.56 8.46
CA ASP A 141 -5.40 -18.75 8.97
C ASP A 141 -4.59 -19.50 10.05
N GLU A 142 -3.32 -19.11 10.26
CA GLU A 142 -2.39 -19.64 11.26
C GLU A 142 -2.43 -18.81 12.56
#